data_AF-A0A7J8BAN8-F1
#
_entry.id   AF-A0A7J8BAN8-F1
#
_cell.length_a   1.000
_cell.length_b   1.000
_cell.length_c   1.000
_cell.angle_alpha   90.00
_cell.angle_beta   90.00
_cell.angle_gamma   90.00
#
_symmetry.space_group_name_H-M   'P 1'
#
loop_
_entity.id
_entity.type
_entity.pdbx_description
1 polymer ?
#
loop_
_entity_poly.entity_id
_entity_poly.type
_entity_poly.pdbx_seq_one_letter_code
_entity_poly.pdbx_strand_id
1 'polypeptide(L)'
;MKPRPASFVDNKLKQRVIQYLTSNRCGKYVDTGVLASDLQRMYSIDYGRRKRNAFRIQVEKVFSIITSEKELKNLTELEDEHLAKRARQGEEDNE
;
A
#
# COMPACT_ATOMS: atom_id res chain seq x y z
N MET A 1 -23.05 -17.84 -6.64
CA MET A 1 -21.82 -17.20 -7.13
C MET A 1 -20.68 -17.54 -6.18
N LYS A 2 -19.57 -18.13 -6.66
CA LYS A 2 -18.40 -18.39 -5.80
C LYS A 2 -17.79 -17.04 -5.38
N PRO A 3 -17.52 -16.80 -4.09
CA PRO A 3 -16.85 -15.57 -3.67
C PRO A 3 -15.49 -15.52 -4.36
N ARG A 4 -15.16 -14.38 -4.96
CA ARG A 4 -13.83 -14.17 -5.57
C ARG A 4 -12.81 -14.42 -4.46
N PRO A 5 -11.84 -15.35 -4.63
CA PRO A 5 -10.85 -15.60 -3.60
C PRO A 5 -10.18 -14.28 -3.27
N ALA A 6 -10.13 -13.95 -1.96
CA ALA A 6 -9.43 -12.79 -1.44
C ALA A 6 -8.07 -12.72 -2.15
N SER A 7 -7.89 -11.64 -2.90
CA SER A 7 -6.84 -11.52 -3.92
C SER A 7 -5.49 -11.92 -3.34
N PHE A 8 -5.02 -13.12 -3.66
CA PHE A 8 -3.71 -13.62 -3.25
C PHE A 8 -2.65 -12.85 -4.06
N VAL A 9 -2.35 -11.62 -3.61
CA VAL A 9 -1.24 -10.85 -4.13
C VAL A 9 0.05 -11.36 -3.48
N ASP A 10 1.12 -11.41 -4.26
CA ASP A 10 2.44 -11.77 -3.76
C ASP A 10 2.83 -10.82 -2.61
N ASN A 11 2.83 -11.29 -1.36
CA ASN A 11 3.20 -10.48 -0.19
C ASN A 11 4.61 -9.89 -0.33
N LYS A 12 5.53 -10.64 -0.96
CA LYS A 12 6.89 -10.17 -1.25
C LYS A 12 6.89 -8.99 -2.24
N LEU A 13 6.03 -9.02 -3.26
CA LEU A 13 5.88 -7.92 -4.20
C LEU A 13 5.25 -6.69 -3.51
N LYS A 14 4.24 -6.92 -2.67
CA LYS A 14 3.62 -5.86 -1.86
C LYS A 14 4.64 -5.14 -0.98
N GLN A 15 5.45 -5.87 -0.22
CA GLN A 15 6.49 -5.28 0.63
C GLN A 15 7.53 -4.49 -0.17
N ARG A 16 7.97 -5.00 -1.33
CA ARG A 16 8.92 -4.29 -2.20
C ARG A 16 8.34 -3.01 -2.80
N VAL A 17 7.06 -3.02 -3.18
CA VAL A 17 6.37 -1.81 -3.64
C VAL A 17 6.26 -0.80 -2.51
N ILE A 18 5.84 -1.21 -1.30
CA ILE A 18 5.80 -0.31 -0.13
C ILE A 18 7.16 0.32 0.12
N GLN A 19 8.22 -0.49 0.16
CA GLN A 19 9.58 -0.01 0.39
C GLN A 19 10.04 0.97 -0.70
N TYR A 20 9.64 0.75 -1.96
CA TYR A 20 9.94 1.67 -3.04
C TYR A 20 9.23 3.01 -2.88
N LEU A 21 7.97 2.99 -2.43
CA LEU A 21 7.16 4.19 -2.20
C LEU A 21 7.57 4.98 -0.97
N THR A 22 8.03 4.30 0.10
CA THR A 22 8.53 4.95 1.32
C THR A 22 9.96 5.44 1.16
N SER A 23 10.74 4.84 0.26
CA SER A 23 12.04 5.37 -0.11
C SER A 23 11.86 6.70 -0.84
N ASN A 24 12.67 7.70 -0.48
CA ASN A 24 12.66 9.07 -1.04
C ASN A 24 13.00 9.15 -2.54
N ARG A 25 12.97 8.01 -3.26
CA ARG A 25 13.13 7.86 -4.70
C ARG A 25 11.84 8.08 -5.49
N CYS A 26 10.67 8.00 -4.83
CA CYS A 26 9.40 8.27 -5.48
C CYS A 26 9.08 9.77 -5.48
N GLY A 27 9.00 10.38 -6.66
CA GLY A 27 8.47 11.73 -6.84
C GLY A 27 6.96 11.81 -6.62
N LYS A 28 6.38 13.01 -6.76
CA LYS A 28 4.93 13.28 -6.58
C LYS A 28 4.00 12.42 -7.45
N TYR A 29 4.50 11.86 -8.56
CA TYR A 29 3.75 10.96 -9.44
C TYR A 29 4.55 9.69 -9.68
N VAL A 30 3.93 8.55 -9.40
CA VAL A 30 4.52 7.22 -9.61
C VAL A 30 3.77 6.56 -10.75
N ASP A 31 4.42 6.45 -11.91
CA ASP A 31 3.91 5.63 -13.01
C ASP A 31 4.13 4.15 -12.68
N THR A 32 3.05 3.37 -12.69
CA THR A 32 3.09 1.93 -12.40
C THR A 32 3.92 1.13 -13.41
N GLY A 33 4.04 1.58 -14.66
CA GLY A 33 4.89 1.00 -15.68
C GLY A 33 6.38 1.23 -15.43
N VAL A 34 6.74 2.43 -14.95
CA VAL A 34 8.11 2.75 -14.52
C VAL A 34 8.46 1.99 -13.25
N LEU A 35 7.56 2.00 -12.26
CA LEU A 35 7.68 1.22 -11.03
C LEU A 35 7.92 -0.27 -11.31
N ALA A 36 7.12 -0.86 -12.22
CA ALA A 36 7.30 -2.25 -12.61
C ALA A 36 8.67 -2.48 -13.27
N SER A 37 9.09 -1.60 -14.18
CA SER A 37 10.38 -1.73 -14.86
C SER A 37 11.56 -1.62 -13.89
N ASP A 38 11.50 -0.69 -12.94
CA ASP A 38 12.52 -0.51 -11.91
C ASP A 38 12.55 -1.69 -10.95
N LEU A 39 11.40 -2.23 -10.55
CA LEU A 39 11.34 -3.46 -9.75
C LEU A 39 11.94 -4.66 -10.49
N GLN A 40 11.70 -4.80 -11.80
CA GLN A 40 12.35 -5.84 -12.60
C GLN A 40 13.86 -5.63 -12.71
N ARG A 41 14.34 -4.38 -12.77
CA ARG A 41 15.77 -4.06 -12.85
C ARG A 41 16.49 -4.31 -11.52
N MET A 42 15.92 -3.81 -10.42
CA MET A 42 16.51 -3.94 -9.08
C MET A 42 16.47 -5.37 -8.57
N TYR A 43 15.39 -6.11 -8.86
CA TYR A 43 15.20 -7.48 -8.42
C TYR A 43 15.15 -8.43 -9.62
N SER A 44 16.13 -8.31 -10.52
CA SER A 44 16.21 -9.06 -11.78
C SER A 44 16.19 -10.57 -11.57
N ILE A 45 16.75 -11.06 -10.47
CA ILE A 45 16.73 -12.48 -10.09
C ILE A 45 15.31 -12.99 -9.85
N ASP A 46 14.46 -12.21 -9.16
CA ASP A 46 13.09 -12.62 -8.83
C ASP A 46 12.08 -12.30 -9.94
N TYR A 47 12.25 -11.16 -10.62
CA TYR A 47 11.23 -10.59 -11.52
C TYR A 47 11.65 -10.48 -12.98
N GLY A 48 12.92 -10.71 -13.31
CA GLY A 48 13.44 -10.60 -14.68
C GLY A 48 12.84 -11.64 -15.63
N ARG A 49 12.47 -12.83 -15.14
CA ARG A 49 11.80 -13.87 -15.94
C ARG A 49 10.30 -13.64 -16.13
N ARG A 50 9.69 -12.67 -15.44
CA ARG A 50 8.25 -12.39 -15.55
C ARG A 50 7.95 -11.62 -16.84
N LYS A 51 6.86 -11.99 -17.52
CA LYS A 51 6.35 -11.27 -18.70
C LYS A 51 6.01 -9.82 -18.31
N ARG A 52 6.56 -8.84 -19.04
CA ARG A 52 6.39 -7.40 -18.77
C ARG A 52 4.94 -6.97 -18.53
N ASN A 53 4.02 -7.32 -19.43
CA ASN A 53 2.61 -6.92 -19.30
C ASN A 53 1.93 -7.57 -18.09
N ALA A 54 2.18 -8.87 -17.86
CA ALA A 54 1.64 -9.57 -16.70
C ALA A 54 2.17 -8.99 -15.38
N PHE A 55 3.47 -8.70 -15.33
CA PHE A 55 4.11 -8.09 -14.17
C PHE A 55 3.59 -6.67 -13.91
N ARG A 56 3.40 -5.86 -14.96
CA ARG A 56 2.80 -4.53 -14.86
C ARG A 56 1.39 -4.59 -14.26
N ILE A 57 0.51 -5.45 -14.79
CA ILE A 57 -0.85 -5.64 -14.24
C ILE A 57 -0.80 -6.05 -12.76
N GLN A 58 0.17 -6.90 -12.41
CA GLN A 58 0.35 -7.34 -11.03
C GLN A 58 0.81 -6.20 -10.10
N VAL A 59 1.74 -5.38 -10.57
CA VAL A 59 2.22 -4.19 -9.84
C VAL A 59 1.11 -3.17 -9.70
N GLU A 60 0.33 -2.91 -10.76
CA GLU A 60 -0.85 -2.03 -10.71
C GLU A 60 -1.85 -2.51 -9.66
N LYS A 61 -2.18 -3.81 -9.65
CA LYS A 61 -3.09 -4.39 -8.67
C LYS A 61 -2.57 -4.25 -7.24
N VAL A 62 -1.28 -4.52 -7.02
CA VAL A 62 -0.63 -4.37 -5.71
C VAL A 62 -0.62 -2.90 -5.28
N PHE A 63 -0.31 -1.99 -6.19
CA PHE A 63 -0.31 -0.55 -5.96
C PHE A 63 -1.70 -0.06 -5.56
N SER A 64 -2.76 -0.46 -6.28
CA SER A 64 -4.14 -0.13 -5.91
C SER A 64 -4.51 -0.64 -4.52
N ILE A 65 -4.14 -1.88 -4.18
CA ILE A 65 -4.39 -2.44 -2.83
C ILE A 65 -3.65 -1.63 -1.76
N ILE A 66 -2.38 -1.28 -1.99
CA ILE A 66 -1.59 -0.50 -1.03
C ILE A 66 -2.18 0.90 -0.86
N THR A 67 -2.58 1.57 -1.95
CA THR A 67 -3.20 2.89 -1.88
C THR A 67 -4.50 2.84 -1.10
N SER A 68 -5.41 1.89 -1.42
CA SER A 68 -6.66 1.72 -0.67
C SER A 68 -6.43 1.33 0.80
N GLU A 69 -5.42 0.51 1.10
CA GLU A 69 -5.07 0.16 2.49
C GLU A 69 -4.42 1.32 3.23
N LYS A 70 -3.63 2.16 2.55
CA LYS A 70 -3.03 3.36 3.13
C LYS A 70 -4.08 4.42 3.41
N GLU A 71 -5.06 4.60 2.52
CA GLU A 71 -6.23 5.44 2.76
C GLU A 71 -7.03 4.93 3.97
N LEU A 72 -7.24 3.61 4.07
CA LEU A 72 -7.90 3.00 5.23
C LEU A 72 -7.10 3.21 6.53
N LYS A 73 -5.79 2.99 6.50
CA LYS A 73 -4.91 3.19 7.67
C LYS A 73 -4.79 4.66 8.09
N ASN A 74 -4.74 5.59 7.14
CA ASN A 74 -4.77 7.03 7.46
C ASN A 74 -6.11 7.41 8.11
N LEU A 75 -7.23 6.81 7.69
CA LEU A 75 -8.51 6.97 8.38
C LEU A 75 -8.46 6.40 9.81
N THR A 76 -7.89 5.20 10.00
CA THR A 76 -7.81 4.55 11.31
C THR A 76 -6.88 5.31 12.28
N GLU A 77 -5.75 5.84 11.81
CA GLU A 77 -4.86 6.67 12.62
C GLU A 77 -5.53 7.99 13.06
N LEU A 78 -6.36 8.59 12.19
CA LEU A 78 -7.18 9.76 12.56
C LEU A 78 -8.30 9.41 13.55
N GLU A 79 -8.90 8.21 13.43
CA GLU A 79 -9.96 7.74 14.33
C GLU A 79 -9.42 7.42 15.73
N ASP A 80 -8.24 6.81 15.84
CA ASP A 80 -7.55 6.57 17.13
C ASP A 80 -7.16 7.89 17.84
N GLU A 81 -6.77 8.94 17.10
CA GLU A 81 -6.52 10.27 17.69
C GLU A 81 -7.79 10.90 18.28
N HIS A 82 -8.93 10.74 17.62
CA HIS A 82 -10.22 11.24 18.12
C HIS A 82 -10.68 10.50 19.39
N LEU A 83 -10.44 9.19 19.49
CA LEU A 83 -10.74 8.41 20.70
C LEU A 83 -9.85 8.81 21.89
N ALA A 84 -8.58 9.10 21.66
CA ALA A 84 -7.66 9.56 22.70
C ALA A 84 -8.04 10.94 23.27
N LYS A 85 -8.64 11.82 22.46
CA LYS A 85 -9.14 13.14 22.91
C LYS A 85 -10.45 13.04 23.70
N ARG A 86 -11.34 12.09 23.37
CA ARG A 86 -12.61 11.87 24.11
C ARG A 86 -12.39 11.31 25.52
N ALA A 87 -11.29 10.58 25.74
CA ALA A 87 -10.96 10.02 27.05
C ALA A 87 -10.48 11.05 28.10
N ARG A 88 -10.24 12.32 27.71
CA ARG A 88 -9.76 13.38 28.62
C ARG A 88 -10.80 14.43 28.98
N GLN A 89 -12.03 14.32 28.50
CA GLN A 89 -13.06 15.36 28.66
C GLN A 89 -14.25 14.92 29.54
N GLY A 90 -14.00 14.03 30.52
CA GLY A 90 -15.04 13.45 31.38
C GLY A 90 -15.05 13.91 32.84
N GLU A 91 -14.18 14.84 33.27
CA GLU A 91 -14.05 15.21 34.70
C GLU A 91 -14.11 16.72 34.97
N GLU A 92 -14.83 17.52 34.16
CA GLU A 92 -15.03 18.94 34.47
C GLU A 92 -16.46 19.41 34.12
N ASP A 93 -17.47 18.83 34.78
CA ASP A 93 -18.70 19.58 35.12
C ASP A 93 -19.40 18.93 36.33
N ASN A 94 -18.87 19.21 37.52
CA ASN A 94 -19.59 19.06 38.78
C ASN A 94 -19.22 20.25 39.67
N GLU A 95 -19.89 21.39 39.43
CA GLU A 95 -20.48 22.22 40.49
C GLU A 95 -21.57 23.16 39.92
#